data_AF-G5R4V3-F1
#
_entry.id   AF-G5R4V3-F1
#
_cell.length_a   1.000
_cell.length_b   1.000
_cell.length_c   1.000
_cell.angle_alpha   90.00
_cell.angle_beta   90.00
_cell.angle_gamma   90.00
#
_symmetry.space_group_name_H-M   'P 1'
#
loop_
_entity.id
_entity.type
_entity.pdbx_description
1 polymer ?
#
loop_
_entity_poly.entity_id
_entity_poly.type
_entity_poly.pdbx_seq_one_letter_code
_entity_poly.pdbx_strand_id
1 'polypeptide(L)' 'MHTLLDNAQPLPEAFAVAPYYEMALAADHPQREAILAVLQDLDALFVRDKS' A
#
# COMPACT_ATOMS: atom_id res chain seq x y z
N MET A 1 -8.60 6.49 -1.76
CA MET A 1 -8.86 5.43 -2.75
C MET A 1 -10.35 5.12 -2.94
N HIS A 2 -11.24 5.31 -1.95
CA HIS A 2 -12.68 5.03 -2.10
C HIS A 2 -13.30 5.61 -3.39
N THR A 3 -13.13 6.90 -3.67
CA THR A 3 -13.68 7.51 -4.91
C THR A 3 -13.18 6.85 -6.19
N LEU A 4 -11.95 6.35 -6.25
CA LEU A 4 -11.42 5.63 -7.43
C LEU A 4 -12.19 4.32 -7.61
N LEU A 5 -12.35 3.56 -6.53
CA LEU A 5 -13.10 2.29 -6.50
C LEU A 5 -14.58 2.49 -6.80
N ASP A 6 -15.22 3.48 -6.16
CA ASP A 6 -16.64 3.79 -6.32
C ASP A 6 -16.99 4.19 -7.76
N ASN A 7 -16.04 4.79 -8.49
CA ASN A 7 -16.19 5.17 -9.88
C ASN A 7 -15.61 4.15 -10.88
N ALA A 8 -15.29 2.93 -10.41
CA ALA A 8 -14.71 1.84 -11.22
C ALA A 8 -13.53 2.30 -12.11
N GLN A 9 -12.74 3.25 -11.62
CA GLN A 9 -11.55 3.72 -12.31
C GLN A 9 -10.46 2.63 -12.22
N PRO A 10 -9.58 2.53 -13.23
CA PRO A 10 -8.48 1.58 -13.17
C PRO A 10 -7.57 1.88 -11.98
N LEU A 11 -7.14 0.83 -11.27
CA LEU A 11 -6.16 0.98 -10.21
C LEU A 11 -4.81 1.42 -10.80
N PRO A 12 -4.01 2.27 -10.10
CA PRO A 12 -2.71 2.69 -10.61
C PRO A 12 -1.73 1.51 -10.62
N GLU A 13 -1.17 1.21 -11.79
CA GLU A 13 -0.35 0.01 -12.01
C GLU A 13 0.97 -0.04 -11.22
N ALA A 14 1.48 1.12 -10.81
CA ALA A 14 2.74 1.25 -10.07
C ALA A 14 2.53 1.75 -8.64
N PHE A 15 1.33 1.56 -8.08
CA PHE A 15 1.07 1.92 -6.69
C PHE A 15 1.82 0.97 -5.75
N ALA A 16 2.79 1.52 -5.02
CA ALA A 16 3.41 0.86 -3.88
C ALA A 16 3.82 1.93 -2.85
N VAL A 17 3.32 1.82 -1.63
CA VAL A 17 3.63 2.76 -0.54
C VAL A 17 4.47 2.14 0.55
N ALA A 18 4.46 0.81 0.72
CA ALA A 18 5.28 0.13 1.74
C ALA A 18 6.77 0.48 1.64
N PRO A 19 7.42 0.49 0.46
CA PRO A 19 8.86 0.82 0.36
C PRO A 19 9.19 2.23 0.85
N TYR A 20 8.26 3.18 0.67
CA TYR A 20 8.41 4.53 1.17
C TYR A 20 8.35 4.56 2.70
N TYR A 21 7.37 3.86 3.30
CA TYR A 21 7.21 3.80 4.75
C TYR A 21 8.30 2.97 5.45
N GLU A 22 8.91 1.99 4.77
CA GLU A 22 10.08 1.29 5.28
C GLU A 22 11.25 2.25 5.56
N MET A 23 11.44 3.24 4.68
CA MET A 23 12.47 4.27 4.84
C MET A 23 12.04 5.43 5.74
N ALA A 24 10.75 5.79 5.72
CA ALA A 24 10.23 6.95 6.45
C ALA A 24 9.93 6.66 7.93
N LEU A 25 9.51 5.44 8.28
CA LEU A 25 9.25 5.08 9.67
C LEU A 25 10.54 4.74 10.39
N ALA A 26 10.82 5.51 11.44
CA ALA A 26 11.91 5.23 12.39
C ALA A 26 11.79 3.79 12.93
N ALA A 27 12.93 3.11 13.08
CA ALA A 27 12.97 1.70 13.46
C ALA A 27 12.34 1.42 14.83
N ASP A 28 12.32 2.41 15.72
CA ASP A 28 11.72 2.37 17.05
C ASP A 28 10.25 2.83 17.08
N HIS A 29 9.66 3.13 15.92
CA HIS A 29 8.24 3.51 15.85
C HIS A 29 7.38 2.36 16.40
N PRO A 30 6.50 2.63 17.39
CA PRO A 30 5.60 1.62 17.92
C PRO A 30 4.79 0.98 16.80
N GLN A 31 4.71 -0.35 16.76
CA GLN A 31 3.92 -1.08 15.75
C GLN A 31 4.42 -0.92 14.30
N ARG A 32 5.67 -0.46 14.07
CA ARG A 32 6.26 -0.32 12.72
C ARG A 32 6.01 -1.55 11.86
N GLU A 33 6.30 -2.75 12.37
CA GLU A 33 6.14 -4.00 11.63
C GLU A 33 4.67 -4.26 11.24
N ALA A 34 3.72 -4.02 12.14
CA ALA A 34 2.30 -4.19 11.87
C ALA A 34 1.80 -3.20 10.81
N ILE A 35 2.27 -1.94 10.84
CA ILE A 35 1.95 -0.94 9.82
C ILE A 35 2.50 -1.38 8.47
N LEU A 36 3.77 -1.78 8.42
CA LEU A 36 4.40 -2.22 7.18
C LEU A 36 3.71 -3.45 6.58
N ALA A 37 3.29 -4.41 7.41
CA ALA A 37 2.54 -5.57 6.95
C ALA A 37 1.22 -5.16 6.26
N VAL A 38 0.45 -4.25 6.86
CA VAL A 38 -0.80 -3.75 6.27
C VAL A 38 -0.55 -2.98 4.96
N LEU A 39 0.53 -2.21 4.88
CA LEU A 39 0.90 -1.49 3.66
C LEU A 39 1.36 -2.45 2.55
N GLN A 40 2.07 -3.52 2.88
CA GLN A 40 2.46 -4.56 1.93
C GLN A 40 1.24 -5.31 1.41
N ASP A 41 0.28 -5.65 2.27
CA ASP A 41 -0.99 -6.25 1.88
C ASP A 41 -1.78 -5.33 0.96
N LEU A 42 -1.80 -4.02 1.25
CA LEU A 42 -2.42 -3.01 0.39
C LEU A 42 -1.75 -2.98 -0.99
N ASP A 43 -0.42 -2.87 -1.06
CA ASP A 43 0.34 -2.82 -2.31
C ASP A 43 0.07 -4.08 -3.17
N ALA A 44 -0.04 -5.25 -2.54
CA ALA A 44 -0.35 -6.50 -3.23
C ALA A 44 -1.74 -6.50 -3.91
N LEU A 45 -2.72 -5.75 -3.39
CA LEU A 45 -4.03 -5.60 -4.04
C LEU A 45 -3.93 -4.91 -5.40
N PHE A 46 -3.04 -3.92 -5.53
CA PHE A 46 -2.83 -3.18 -6.78
C PHE A 46 -2.06 -4.00 -7.82
N VAL A 47 -1.21 -4.93 -7.39
CA VAL A 47 -0.49 -5.85 -8.29
C VAL A 47 -1.41 -6.97 -8.81
N ARG A 48 -2.33 -7.47 -7.98
CA ARG A 48 -3.23 -8.58 -8.35
C ARG A 48 -4.27 -8.21 -9.40
N ASP A 49 -4.75 -6.97 -9.43
CA ASP A 49 -5.71 -6.47 -10.44
C ASP A 49 -5.14 -6.50 -11.88
N LYS A 50 -3.82 -6.64 -12.02
CA LYS A 50 -3.12 -6.77 -13.31
C LYS A 50 -3.27 -8.17 -13.94
N SER A 51 -3.71 -9.19 -13.20
CA SER A 51 -3.78 -10.61 -13.63
C SER A 51 -5.18 -11.06 -13.97
#